data_AF-A0A1N7DH64-F1
#
_entry.id   AF-A0A1N7DH64-F1
#
_cell.length_a   1.000
_cell.length_b   1.000
_cell.length_c   1.000
_cell.angle_alpha   90.00
_cell.angle_beta   90.00
_cell.angle_gamma   90.00
#
_symmetry.space_group_name_H-M   'P 1'
#
loop_
_entity.id
_entity.type
_entity.pdbx_description
1 polymer ?
#
loop_
_entity_poly.entity_id
_entity_poly.type
_entity_poly.pdbx_seq_one_letter_code
_entity_poly.pdbx_strand_id
1 'polypeptide(L)' 'MDRHEIEGHEVLDGTAKATGNGAHVLVPKRWRGADVKVVRTTEPNE' A
#
# COMPACT_ATOMS: atom_id res chain seq x y z
N MET A 1 10.40 1.30 -12.81
CA MET A 1 9.19 0.96 -12.02
C MET A 1 8.04 1.58 -12.77
N ASP A 2 7.20 0.74 -13.37
CA ASP A 2 6.01 1.19 -14.07
C ASP A 2 5.07 1.88 -13.07
N ARG A 3 4.58 3.06 -13.42
CA ARG A 3 3.60 3.81 -12.62
C ARG A 3 2.23 3.29 -13.00
N HIS A 4 1.55 2.65 -12.06
CA HIS A 4 0.17 2.22 -12.22
C HIS A 4 -0.75 3.32 -11.67
N GLU A 5 -1.84 3.61 -12.39
CA GLU A 5 -2.84 4.59 -11.97
C GLU A 5 -4.25 4.04 -12.14
N ILE A 6 -5.12 4.36 -11.19
CA ILE A 6 -6.57 4.09 -11.26
C ILE A 6 -7.28 5.41 -10.98
N GLU A 7 -8.09 5.87 -11.93
CA GLU A 7 -8.84 7.14 -11.81
C GLU A 7 -7.93 8.34 -11.43
N GLY A 8 -6.72 8.40 -11.97
CA GLY A 8 -5.73 9.46 -11.67
C GLY A 8 -5.04 9.34 -10.31
N HIS A 9 -5.31 8.29 -9.54
CA HIS A 9 -4.63 7.99 -8.29
C HIS A 9 -3.46 7.05 -8.54
N GLU A 10 -2.31 7.38 -7.98
CA GLU A 10 -1.13 6.53 -8.01
C GLU A 10 -1.38 5.22 -7.25
N VAL A 11 -1.05 4.09 -7.88
CA VAL A 11 -1.15 2.75 -7.32
C VAL A 11 0.23 2.20 -7.03
N LEU A 12 0.36 1.55 -5.88
CA LEU A 12 1.58 0.89 -5.45
C LEU A 12 1.27 -0.55 -5.02
N ASP A 13 1.96 -1.50 -5.65
CA ASP A 13 1.97 -2.87 -5.19
C ASP A 13 2.93 -3.01 -4.00
N GLY A 14 2.43 -3.55 -2.90
CA GLY A 14 3.21 -3.75 -1.69
C GLY A 14 2.65 -4.87 -0.84
N THR A 15 3.54 -5.62 -0.21
CA THR A 15 3.14 -6.65 0.75
C THR A 15 2.99 -6.01 2.13
N ALA A 16 1.82 -6.23 2.75
CA ALA A 16 1.63 -5.89 4.16
C ALA A 16 2.53 -6.79 5.02
N LYS A 17 3.37 -6.19 5.87
CA LYS A 17 4.31 -6.89 6.75
C LYS A 17 3.90 -6.75 8.20
N ALA A 18 4.08 -7.82 8.98
CA ALA A 18 3.89 -7.78 10.43
C ALA A 18 4.76 -6.68 11.05
N THR A 19 4.18 -5.91 11.97
CA THR A 19 4.88 -4.89 12.75
C THR A 19 4.20 -4.76 14.11
N GLY A 20 4.84 -5.28 15.15
CA GLY A 20 4.21 -5.41 16.47
C GLY A 20 2.91 -6.21 16.36
N ASN A 21 1.81 -5.63 16.84
CA ASN A 21 0.48 -6.26 16.81
C ASN A 21 -0.33 -5.94 15.54
N GLY A 22 0.26 -5.29 14.53
CA GLY A 22 -0.42 -4.88 13.31
C GLY A 22 0.33 -5.28 12.04
N ALA A 23 -0.22 -4.87 10.89
CA ALA A 23 0.42 -5.02 9.59
C ALA A 23 0.55 -3.65 8.91
N HIS A 24 1.69 -3.40 8.28
CA HIS A 24 1.96 -2.16 7.55
C HIS A 24 2.31 -2.43 6.09
N VAL A 25 1.83 -1.56 5.21
CA VAL A 25 2.36 -1.41 3.85
C VAL A 25 3.26 -0.17 3.85
N LEU A 26 4.49 -0.30 3.35
CA LEU A 26 5.39 0.84 3.20
C LEU A 26 5.02 1.62 1.94
N VAL A 27 4.80 2.92 2.10
CA VAL A 27 4.47 3.84 1.00
C VAL A 27 5.57 4.90 0.81
N PRO A 28 5.67 5.54 -0.37
CA PRO A 28 6.65 6.59 -0.61
C PRO A 28 6.53 7.74 0.40
N LYS A 29 7.68 8.26 0.87
CA LYS A 29 7.72 9.37 1.86
C LYS A 29 6.98 10.64 1.41
N ARG A 30 6.76 10.82 0.10
CA ARG A 30 6.01 11.95 -0.46
C ARG A 30 4.50 11.86 -0.24
N TRP A 31 3.96 10.71 0.16
CA TRP A 31 2.54 10.54 0.52
C TRP A 31 2.21 11.00 1.95
N ARG A 32 3.19 11.46 2.73
CA ARG A 32 2.93 11.96 4.09
C ARG A 32 1.89 13.09 4.06
N GLY A 33 0.82 12.93 4.85
CA GLY A 33 -0.29 13.88 4.93
C GLY A 33 -1.38 13.70 3.88
N ALA A 34 -1.24 12.75 2.96
CA ALA A 34 -2.31 12.39 2.02
C ALA A 34 -3.28 11.37 2.65
N ASP A 35 -4.55 11.45 2.25
CA ASP A 35 -5.52 10.39 2.52
C ASP A 35 -5.25 9.20 1.58
N VAL A 36 -5.14 8.00 2.14
CA VAL A 36 -4.80 6.79 1.40
C VAL A 36 -5.82 5.69 1.69
N LYS A 37 -6.23 4.99 0.64
CA LYS A 37 -7.03 3.76 0.73
C LYS A 37 -6.15 2.56 0.34
N VAL A 38 -6.19 1.50 1.14
CA VAL A 38 -5.48 0.24 0.86
C VAL A 38 -6.50 -0.80 0.40
N VAL A 39 -6.23 -1.43 -0.75
CA VAL A 39 -7.05 -2.52 -1.30
C VAL A 39 -6.22 -3.79 -1.27
N ARG A 40 -6.74 -4.84 -0.62
CA ARG A 40 -6.08 -6.15 -0.56
C ARG A 40 -6.36 -6.92 -1.85
N THR A 41 -5.30 -7.45 -2.47
CA THR A 41 -5.38 -8.18 -3.76
C THR A 41 -5.17 -9.69 -3.62
N THR A 42 -4.61 -10.17 -2.50
CA THR A 42 -4.45 -11.60 -2.18
C THR A 42 -4.80 -11.89 -0.72
N GLU A 43 -5.12 -13.14 -0.42
CA GLU A 43 -5.23 -13.59 0.98
C GLU A 43 -3.82 -13.67 1.63
N PRO A 44 -3.69 -13.38 2.94
CA PRO A 44 -2.44 -13.59 3.66
C PRO A 44 -2.19 -15.09 3.86
N ASN A 45 -0.92 -15.49 3.83
CA ASN A 45 -0.51 -16.82 4.28
C ASN A 45 -0.34 -16.78 5.81
N GLU A 46 -0.94 -17.73 6.53
CA GLU A 46 -0.85 -17.87 8.00
C GLU A 46 0.60 -18.00 8.51
#